data_AF-A0A2T2THS9-F1
#
_entry.id   AF-A0A2T2THS9-F1
#
_cell.length_a   1.000
_cell.length_b   1.000
_cell.length_c   1.000
_cell.angle_alpha   90.00
_cell.angle_beta   90.00
_cell.angle_gamma   90.00
#
_symmetry.space_group_name_H-M   'P 1'
#
loop_
_entity.id
_entity.type
_entity.pdbx_description
1 polymer ?
#
loop_
_entity_poly.entity_id
_entity_poly.type
_entity_poly.pdbx_seq_one_letter_code
_entity_poly.pdbx_strand_id
1 'polypeptide(L)' 'RPDGRLVVSFEASGLEEVGAFARSWGTSVRVLAPDELARQVAEEARGVAEAYEEDRSKNT' A
#
# COMPACT_ATOMS: atom_id res chain seq x y z
N ARG A 1 -1.96 -25.98 -4.22
CA ARG A 1 -2.12 -25.13 -5.43
C ARG A 1 -1.48 -23.78 -5.09
N PRO A 2 -0.71 -23.16 -6.00
CA PRO A 2 -0.28 -21.78 -5.79
C PRO A 2 -1.51 -20.89 -5.69
N ASP A 3 -1.45 -19.89 -4.81
CA ASP A 3 -2.56 -19.00 -4.45
C ASP A 3 -2.86 -17.90 -5.49
N GLY A 4 -2.21 -17.97 -6.65
CA GLY A 4 -2.39 -17.03 -7.75
C GLY A 4 -1.62 -15.71 -7.62
N ARG A 5 -0.80 -15.54 -6.57
CA ARG A 5 0.01 -14.33 -6.39
C ARG A 5 1.29 -14.35 -7.22
N LEU A 6 1.76 -13.15 -7.61
CA LEU A 6 3.04 -12.93 -8.29
C LEU A 6 3.89 -11.95 -7.47
N VAL A 7 5.20 -12.18 -7.47
CA VAL A 7 6.19 -11.26 -6.90
C VAL A 7 6.91 -10.58 -8.06
N VAL A 8 6.96 -9.26 -8.03
CA VAL A 8 7.60 -8.44 -9.05
C VAL A 8 8.60 -7.52 -8.38
N SER A 9 9.76 -7.33 -9.01
CA SER A 9 10.80 -6.40 -8.58
C SER A 9 10.86 -5.22 -9.55
N PHE A 10 11.02 -4.02 -9.00
CA PHE A 10 11.10 -2.77 -9.76
C PHE A 10 12.41 -2.07 -9.44
N GLU A 11 12.98 -1.42 -10.45
CA GLU A 11 14.08 -0.46 -10.30
C GLU A 11 13.53 0.93 -10.61
N ALA A 12 13.82 1.89 -9.75
CA ALA A 12 13.35 3.26 -9.86
C ALA A 12 14.41 4.22 -9.33
N SER A 13 14.26 5.51 -9.63
CA SER A 13 15.12 6.58 -9.14
C SER A 13 15.11 6.73 -7.61
N GLY A 14 14.02 6.32 -6.95
CA GLY A 14 13.88 6.43 -5.50
C GLY A 14 12.67 5.69 -4.94
N LEU A 15 12.54 5.74 -3.61
CA LEU A 15 11.43 5.12 -2.88
C LEU A 15 10.12 5.89 -3.05
N GLU A 16 10.19 7.19 -3.35
CA GLU A 16 9.01 8.03 -3.55
C GLU A 16 8.19 7.54 -4.75
N GLU A 17 8.85 7.29 -5.88
CA GLU A 17 8.21 6.85 -7.12
C GLU A 17 7.62 5.44 -6.98
N VAL A 18 8.37 4.52 -6.36
CA VAL A 18 7.87 3.15 -6.11
C VAL A 18 6.72 3.18 -5.10
N GLY A 19 6.78 4.04 -4.10
CA GLY A 19 5.70 4.24 -3.13
C GLY A 19 4.42 4.76 -3.79
N ALA A 20 4.53 5.78 -4.65
CA ALA A 20 3.39 6.29 -5.41
C ALA A 20 2.80 5.22 -6.33
N PHE A 21 3.65 4.46 -7.01
CA PHE A 21 3.22 3.34 -7.82
C PHE A 21 2.51 2.27 -7.00
N ALA A 22 3.06 1.83 -5.87
CA ALA A 22 2.44 0.85 -4.98
C ALA A 22 1.07 1.33 -4.46
N ARG A 23 0.96 2.60 -4.05
CA ARG A 23 -0.31 3.21 -3.61
C ARG A 23 -1.40 3.18 -4.68
N SER A 24 -1.04 3.34 -5.96
CA SER A 24 -2.02 3.33 -7.06
C SER A 24 -2.83 2.03 -7.17
N TRP A 25 -2.31 0.92 -6.62
CA TRP A 25 -2.99 -0.38 -6.59
C TRP A 25 -3.89 -0.58 -5.36
N GLY A 26 -3.88 0.34 -4.41
CA GLY A 26 -4.64 0.25 -3.16
C GLY A 26 -4.29 -1.01 -2.35
N THR A 27 -5.32 -1.74 -1.90
CA THR A 27 -5.18 -2.95 -1.06
C THR A 27 -4.80 -4.21 -1.83
N SER A 28 -4.66 -4.12 -3.15
CA SER A 28 -4.40 -5.28 -4.03
C SER A 28 -2.93 -5.72 -4.05
N VAL A 29 -2.02 -4.91 -3.50
CA VAL A 29 -0.58 -5.17 -3.49
C VAL A 29 -0.01 -5.11 -2.08
N ARG A 30 1.16 -5.73 -1.91
CA ARG A 30 1.97 -5.63 -0.69
C ARG A 30 3.41 -5.36 -1.10
N VAL A 31 4.01 -4.32 -0.52
CA VAL A 31 5.45 -4.09 -0.63
C VAL A 31 6.17 -5.08 0.29
N LEU A 32 7.14 -5.83 -0.26
CA LEU A 32 7.92 -6.82 0.49
C LEU A 32 9.29 -6.28 0.92
N ALA A 33 9.87 -5.37 0.14
CA ALA A 33 11.15 -4.73 0.40
C ALA A 33 11.26 -3.42 -0.42
N PRO A 34 12.10 -2.46 0.00
CA PRO A 34 12.80 -2.43 1.29
C PRO A 34 11.86 -2.15 2.47
N ASP A 35 12.27 -2.54 3.68
CA ASP A 35 11.45 -2.47 4.91
C ASP A 35 10.91 -1.07 5.20
N GLU A 36 11.72 -0.05 4.92
CA GLU A 36 11.33 1.36 5.08
C GLU A 36 10.08 1.69 4.25
N LEU A 37 10.08 1.29 2.96
CA LEU A 37 8.95 1.53 2.07
C LEU A 37 7.73 0.69 2.47
N ALA A 38 7.95 -0.57 2.88
CA ALA A 38 6.88 -1.43 3.35
C ALA A 38 6.18 -0.83 4.59
N ARG A 39 6.95 -0.27 5.53
CA ARG A 39 6.42 0.43 6.71
C ARG A 39 5.63 1.67 6.32
N GLN A 40 6.20 2.52 5.45
CA GLN A 40 5.53 3.74 5.00
C GLN A 40 4.18 3.44 4.35
N VAL A 41 4.12 2.50 3.41
CA VAL A 41 2.87 2.13 2.73
C VAL A 41 1.85 1.53 3.72
N ALA A 42 2.30 0.78 4.72
CA ALA A 42 1.42 0.22 5.74
C ALA A 42 0.81 1.29 6.66
N GLU A 43 1.60 2.30 7.05
CA GLU A 43 1.14 3.44 7.86
C GLU A 43 0.12 4.29 7.08
N GLU A 44 0.40 4.58 5.80
CA GLU A 44 -0.50 5.32 4.92
C GLU A 44 -1.83 4.57 4.70
N ALA A 45 -1.76 3.25 4.47
CA ALA A 45 -2.96 2.43 4.29
C ALA A 45 -3.86 2.41 5.54
N ARG A 46 -3.28 2.44 6.74
CA ARG A 46 -4.03 2.55 8.01
C ARG A 46 -4.71 3.90 8.14
N GLY A 47 -4.00 5.00 7.88
CA GLY A 47 -4.58 6.34 7.96
C GLY A 47 -5.74 6.56 6.99
N VAL A 48 -5.68 5.97 5.79
CA VAL A 48 -6.81 5.98 4.84
C VAL A 48 -7.98 5.15 5.37
N ALA A 49 -7.76 3.94 5.88
CA ALA A 49 -8.83 3.10 6.42
C ALA A 49 -9.56 3.78 7.59
N GLU A 50 -8.80 4.40 8.51
CA GLU A 50 -9.34 5.16 9.65
C GLU A 50 -10.20 6.34 9.19
N ALA A 51 -9.76 7.09 8.18
CA ALA A 51 -10.54 8.21 7.62
C ALA A 51 -11.86 7.76 6.97
N TYR A 52 -11.88 6.62 6.28
CA TYR A 52 -13.11 6.05 5.71
C TYR A 52 -14.08 5.50 6.77
N GLU A 53 -13.56 4.95 7.87
CA GLU A 53 -14.38 4.52 9.01
C GLU A 53 -15.03 5.71 9.72
N GLU A 54 -14.28 6.80 9.92
CA GLU A 54 -14.83 8.04 10.49
C GLU A 54 -15.89 8.68 9.59
N ASP A 55 -15.67 8.74 8.28
CA ASP A 55 -16.62 9.31 7.32
C ASP A 55 -17.92 8.47 7.24
N ARG A 56 -17.79 7.13 7.24
CA ARG A 56 -18.95 6.22 7.31
C ARG A 56 -19.73 6.39 8.61
N SER A 57 -19.04 6.59 9.74
CA SER A 57 -19.68 6.69 11.06
C SER A 57 -20.35 8.05 11.32
N LYS A 58 -19.97 9.11 10.59
CA LYS A 58 -20.60 10.44 10.67
C LYS A 58 -21.83 10.60 9.75
N ASN A 59 -22.06 9.65 8.84
CA ASN A 59 -23.13 9.68 7.85
C ASN A 59 -24.18 8.56 8.05
N THR A 60 -24.29 8.01 9.27
CA THR A 60 -25.36 7.11 9.75
C THR A 60 -25.95 7.70 11.03
#